data_AF-A0A7Z9BX51-F1
#
_entry.id   AF-A0A7Z9BX51-F1
#
_cell.length_a   1.000
_cell.length_b   1.000
_cell.length_c   1.000
_cell.angle_alpha   90.00
_cell.angle_beta   90.00
_cell.angle_gamma   90.00
#
_symmetry.space_group_name_H-M   'P 1'
#
loop_
_entity.id
_entity.type
_entity.pdbx_description
1 polymer ?
#
loop_
_entity_poly.entity_id
_entity_poly.type
_entity_poly.pdbx_seq_one_letter_code
_entity_poly.pdbx_strand_id
1 'polypeptide(L)'
;MSRYFRGILMRNFLIFCLALALVLVGQITHFLMPTELSATEDLGMKKFANLISVESTDSNAVEVDGIRFESLIPQRVLTIPPNRPDAQIPVQLGLRITNQSQKPVRFTRYDTLFPLLLEPNGQRLQLGGGRNWSASPGVSDCPLLQPQESVTFFLDARLFWQDNLLRLEWADGFGGIWFFDDLKPGTYRIALGYSNSSTPVLWAYDPEIKTFRKLTDLWRVPVATPLVEFRLVQR
;
A
#
# COMPACT_ATOMS: atom_id res chain seq x y z
N MET A 1 32.37 5.45 58.45
CA MET A 1 32.45 5.89 57.04
C MET A 1 32.30 4.69 56.09
N SER A 2 31.16 3.99 56.10
CA SER A 2 31.04 2.69 55.38
C SER A 2 29.63 2.40 54.79
N ARG A 3 28.56 3.04 55.28
CA ARG A 3 27.20 2.84 54.72
C ARG A 3 26.86 3.74 53.53
N TYR A 4 27.44 4.94 53.43
CA TYR A 4 27.18 5.88 52.33
C TYR A 4 27.78 5.44 50.98
N PHE A 5 28.96 4.81 50.99
CA PHE A 5 29.65 4.40 49.76
C PHE A 5 28.98 3.18 49.09
N ARG A 6 28.39 2.28 49.89
CA ARG A 6 27.66 1.10 49.40
C ARG A 6 26.36 1.46 48.68
N GLY A 7 25.64 2.49 49.13
CA GLY A 7 24.39 2.93 48.49
C GLY A 7 24.60 3.57 47.12
N ILE A 8 25.70 4.30 46.92
CA ILE A 8 26.02 4.96 45.65
C ILE A 8 26.45 3.94 44.59
N LEU A 9 27.27 2.95 44.98
CA LEU A 9 27.71 1.89 44.07
C LEU A 9 26.53 1.02 43.59
N MET A 10 25.59 0.71 44.49
CA MET A 10 24.41 -0.10 44.17
C MET A 10 23.40 0.66 43.29
N ARG A 11 23.25 1.98 43.49
CA ARG A 11 22.40 2.84 42.66
C ARG A 11 22.94 2.96 41.22
N ASN A 12 24.25 3.13 41.07
CA ASN A 12 24.86 3.22 39.74
C ASN A 12 24.84 1.88 39.00
N PHE A 13 24.97 0.75 39.71
CA PHE A 13 24.81 -0.58 39.13
C PHE A 13 23.37 -0.84 38.65
N LEU A 14 22.37 -0.43 39.43
CA LEU A 14 20.95 -0.51 39.04
C LEU A 14 20.63 0.34 37.80
N ILE A 15 21.17 1.56 37.71
CA ILE A 15 21.00 2.43 36.53
C ILE A 15 21.67 1.82 35.29
N PHE A 16 22.85 1.21 35.45
CA PHE A 16 23.54 0.53 34.36
C PHE A 16 22.77 -0.70 33.86
N CYS A 17 22.22 -1.51 34.77
CA CYS A 17 21.35 -2.63 34.40
C CYS A 17 20.05 -2.17 33.71
N LEU A 18 19.46 -1.05 34.14
CA LEU A 18 18.26 -0.48 33.51
C LEU A 18 18.54 0.04 32.10
N ALA A 19 19.70 0.70 31.89
CA ALA A 19 20.14 1.16 30.57
C ALA A 19 20.43 -0.02 29.64
N LEU A 20 21.06 -1.09 30.13
CA LEU A 20 21.32 -2.31 29.35
C LEU A 20 20.01 -3.02 28.98
N ALA A 21 19.04 -3.07 29.89
CA ALA A 21 17.71 -3.62 29.62
C ALA A 21 16.94 -2.80 28.58
N LEU A 22 17.03 -1.46 28.61
CA LEU A 22 16.39 -0.60 27.60
C LEU A 22 17.05 -0.70 26.23
N VAL A 23 18.38 -0.87 26.15
CA VAL A 23 19.09 -1.13 24.88
C VAL A 23 18.73 -2.51 24.33
N LEU A 24 18.63 -3.55 25.17
CA LEU A 24 18.20 -4.89 24.76
C LEU A 24 16.72 -4.91 24.33
N VAL A 25 15.84 -4.19 25.03
CA VAL A 25 14.43 -4.03 24.62
C VAL A 25 14.32 -3.26 23.30
N GLY A 26 15.16 -2.23 23.09
CA GLY A 26 15.23 -1.50 21.82
C GLY A 26 15.76 -2.32 20.63
N GLN A 27 16.56 -3.36 20.88
CA GLN A 27 16.96 -4.30 19.84
C GLN A 27 15.92 -5.42 19.61
N ILE A 28 15.20 -5.84 20.65
CA ILE A 28 14.12 -6.84 20.53
C ILE A 28 12.90 -6.25 19.78
N THR A 29 12.60 -4.95 19.92
CA THR A 29 11.55 -4.29 19.11
C THR A 29 11.91 -4.20 17.63
N HIS A 30 13.19 -4.22 17.28
CA HIS A 30 13.64 -4.28 15.88
C HIS A 30 13.54 -5.69 15.28
N PHE A 31 13.52 -6.74 16.12
CA PHE A 31 13.45 -8.16 15.73
C PHE A 31 12.04 -8.75 15.72
N LEU A 32 11.04 -8.05 16.28
CA LEU A 32 9.63 -8.46 16.26
C LEU A 32 8.82 -7.80 15.13
N MET A 33 9.48 -7.36 14.05
CA MET A 33 8.79 -7.17 12.78
C MET A 33 8.45 -8.56 12.23
N PRO A 34 7.17 -8.93 12.03
CA PRO A 34 6.85 -10.18 11.37
C PRO A 34 7.25 -10.05 9.90
N THR A 35 8.40 -10.63 9.56
CA THR A 35 9.00 -10.67 8.21
C THR A 35 8.05 -11.26 7.15
N GLU A 36 7.04 -12.04 7.55
CA GLU A 36 6.13 -12.74 6.65
C GLU A 36 5.11 -11.83 5.94
N LEU A 37 4.63 -10.74 6.56
CA LEU A 37 3.65 -9.84 5.93
C LEU A 37 4.29 -8.90 4.90
N SER A 38 5.44 -8.31 5.23
CA SER A 38 6.27 -7.55 4.27
C SER A 38 6.66 -8.38 3.05
N ALA A 39 6.88 -9.69 3.22
CA ALA A 39 7.21 -10.59 2.13
C ALA A 39 6.05 -10.80 1.13
N THR A 40 4.79 -10.75 1.57
CA THR A 40 3.64 -10.92 0.67
C THR A 40 3.41 -9.72 -0.24
N GLU A 41 3.61 -8.51 0.28
CA GLU A 41 3.52 -7.26 -0.49
C GLU A 41 4.72 -7.13 -1.42
N ASP A 42 5.94 -7.45 -0.95
CA ASP A 42 7.13 -7.50 -1.79
C ASP A 42 6.98 -8.53 -2.94
N LEU A 43 6.39 -9.69 -2.67
CA LEU A 43 6.09 -10.70 -3.71
C LEU A 43 5.03 -10.20 -4.70
N GLY A 44 3.96 -9.57 -4.19
CA GLY A 44 2.92 -8.94 -5.01
C GLY A 44 3.51 -7.87 -5.94
N MET A 45 4.33 -7.00 -5.38
CA MET A 45 5.06 -5.96 -6.11
C MET A 45 6.03 -6.53 -7.12
N LYS A 46 6.81 -7.56 -6.78
CA LYS A 46 7.73 -8.23 -7.73
C LYS A 46 6.97 -8.83 -8.92
N LYS A 47 5.88 -9.56 -8.66
CA LYS A 47 5.03 -10.13 -9.73
C LYS A 47 4.43 -9.04 -10.59
N PHE A 48 3.86 -8.01 -9.98
CA PHE A 48 3.29 -6.86 -10.66
C PHE A 48 4.33 -6.16 -11.55
N ALA A 49 5.51 -5.88 -11.01
CA ALA A 49 6.53 -5.13 -11.73
C ALA A 49 7.12 -5.90 -12.92
N ASN A 50 7.00 -7.22 -12.95
CA ASN A 50 7.36 -8.05 -14.12
C ASN A 50 6.30 -8.02 -15.23
N LEU A 51 5.06 -7.62 -14.92
CA LEU A 51 3.96 -7.56 -15.90
C LEU A 51 3.87 -6.22 -16.63
N ILE A 52 4.64 -5.22 -16.19
CA ILE A 52 4.59 -3.88 -16.78
C ILE A 52 5.39 -3.87 -18.08
N SER A 53 4.70 -3.60 -19.19
CA SER A 53 5.36 -3.15 -20.42
C SER A 53 5.85 -1.70 -20.23
N VAL A 54 7.08 -1.42 -20.65
CA VAL A 54 7.68 -0.08 -20.56
C VAL A 54 7.08 0.89 -21.60
N GLU A 55 6.45 0.34 -22.64
CA GLU A 55 5.71 1.13 -23.63
C GLU A 55 4.44 1.70 -22.98
N SER A 56 4.35 3.02 -22.95
CA SER A 56 3.10 3.70 -22.60
C SER A 56 2.12 3.50 -23.75
N THR A 57 0.96 2.92 -23.44
CA THR A 57 -0.16 2.88 -24.37
C THR A 57 -1.09 4.04 -24.06
N ASP A 58 -1.76 4.61 -25.07
CA ASP A 58 -2.85 5.58 -24.85
C ASP A 58 -4.03 4.97 -24.05
N SER A 59 -4.07 3.63 -23.95
CA SER A 59 -5.01 2.91 -23.08
C SER A 59 -4.60 2.97 -21.60
N ASN A 60 -5.57 3.23 -20.74
CA ASN A 60 -5.47 3.08 -19.28
C ASN A 60 -5.97 1.71 -18.79
N ALA A 61 -6.33 0.80 -19.70
CA ALA A 61 -6.96 -0.46 -19.39
C ALA A 61 -6.29 -1.68 -20.03
N VAL A 62 -6.41 -2.81 -19.35
CA VAL A 62 -5.97 -4.13 -19.80
C VAL A 62 -7.10 -5.14 -19.56
N GLU A 63 -7.23 -6.15 -20.43
CA GLU A 63 -8.19 -7.23 -20.27
C GLU A 63 -7.46 -8.56 -20.11
N VAL A 64 -7.85 -9.35 -19.11
CA VAL A 64 -7.29 -10.67 -18.83
C VAL A 64 -8.44 -11.61 -18.49
N ASP A 65 -8.54 -12.74 -19.18
CA ASP A 65 -9.59 -13.77 -19.01
C ASP A 65 -11.03 -13.21 -18.92
N GLY A 66 -11.34 -12.19 -19.74
CA GLY A 66 -12.66 -11.55 -19.75
C GLY A 66 -12.91 -10.64 -18.55
N ILE A 67 -11.87 -10.21 -17.83
CA ILE A 67 -11.95 -9.17 -16.80
C ILE A 67 -11.15 -7.95 -17.27
N ARG A 68 -11.81 -6.79 -17.33
CA ARG A 68 -11.18 -5.51 -17.69
C ARG A 68 -10.75 -4.76 -16.43
N PHE A 69 -9.48 -4.41 -16.37
CA PHE A 69 -8.85 -3.60 -15.33
C PHE A 69 -8.47 -2.24 -15.91
N GLU A 70 -8.96 -1.16 -15.32
CA GLU A 70 -8.81 0.20 -15.82
C GLU A 70 -8.29 1.13 -14.70
N SER A 71 -7.19 1.84 -14.97
CA SER A 71 -6.70 2.86 -14.05
C SER A 71 -7.52 4.15 -14.20
N LEU A 72 -7.98 4.66 -13.05
CA LEU A 72 -8.73 5.90 -12.91
C LEU A 72 -7.84 6.93 -12.22
N ILE A 73 -7.26 7.81 -13.03
CA ILE A 73 -6.40 8.91 -12.58
C ILE A 73 -6.89 10.18 -13.28
N PRO A 74 -7.97 10.81 -12.75
CA PRO A 74 -8.65 11.90 -13.43
C PRO A 74 -7.80 13.18 -13.48
N GLN A 75 -6.98 13.43 -12.46
CA GLN A 75 -6.08 14.57 -12.40
C GLN A 75 -4.65 14.11 -12.72
N ARG A 76 -4.23 14.33 -13.97
CA ARG A 76 -2.88 13.97 -14.44
C ARG A 76 -1.85 15.08 -14.30
N VAL A 77 -2.26 16.29 -13.92
CA VAL A 77 -1.36 17.41 -13.62
C VAL A 77 -1.66 17.90 -12.21
N LEU A 78 -0.72 17.67 -11.29
CA LEU A 78 -0.85 18.03 -9.88
C LEU A 78 0.08 19.19 -9.57
N THR A 79 -0.47 20.25 -8.97
CA THR A 79 0.33 21.38 -8.48
C THR A 79 0.86 21.07 -7.10
N ILE A 80 2.17 21.12 -6.93
CA ILE A 80 2.84 20.84 -5.65
C ILE A 80 2.33 21.84 -4.59
N PRO A 81 1.83 21.37 -3.43
CA PRO A 81 1.38 22.27 -2.37
C PRO A 81 2.55 23.09 -1.79
N PRO A 82 2.30 24.25 -1.16
CA PRO A 82 3.37 24.97 -0.45
C PRO A 82 3.92 24.13 0.71
N ASN A 83 5.24 24.22 0.97
CA ASN A 83 5.87 23.55 2.10
C ASN A 83 5.55 24.27 3.42
N ARG A 84 4.38 23.97 3.98
CA ARG A 84 3.93 24.46 5.28
C ARG A 84 3.00 23.42 5.92
N PRO A 85 2.86 23.43 7.25
CA PRO A 85 1.88 22.59 7.94
C PRO A 85 0.48 22.75 7.31
N ASP A 86 -0.27 21.64 7.27
CA ASP A 86 -1.64 21.53 6.76
C ASP A 86 -1.84 21.71 5.24
N ALA A 87 -0.80 22.05 4.49
CA ALA A 87 -0.88 22.14 3.03
C ALA A 87 -0.80 20.75 2.39
N GLN A 88 -1.95 20.26 1.93
CA GLN A 88 -2.08 18.99 1.21
C GLN A 88 -3.05 19.13 0.04
N ILE A 89 -2.88 18.29 -0.98
CA ILE A 89 -3.87 18.11 -2.04
C ILE A 89 -4.35 16.65 -2.04
N PRO A 90 -5.64 16.39 -2.19
CA PRO A 90 -6.13 15.03 -2.43
C PRO A 90 -5.71 14.58 -3.84
N VAL A 91 -5.30 13.32 -3.96
CA VAL A 91 -4.92 12.69 -5.22
C VAL A 91 -5.79 11.46 -5.42
N GLN A 92 -6.57 11.44 -6.49
CA GLN A 92 -7.42 10.29 -6.80
C GLN A 92 -6.66 9.28 -7.65
N LEU A 93 -6.39 8.12 -7.07
CA LEU A 93 -5.86 6.94 -7.74
C LEU A 93 -6.85 5.81 -7.54
N GLY A 94 -7.37 5.22 -8.62
CA GLY A 94 -8.34 4.14 -8.51
C GLY A 94 -8.17 3.06 -9.56
N LEU A 95 -8.57 1.84 -9.23
CA LEU A 95 -8.65 0.72 -10.15
C LEU A 95 -10.12 0.34 -10.32
N ARG A 96 -10.64 0.48 -11.54
CA ARG A 96 -11.94 -0.06 -11.92
C ARG A 96 -11.76 -1.46 -12.48
N ILE A 97 -12.54 -2.39 -11.98
CA ILE A 97 -12.55 -3.78 -12.42
C ILE A 97 -13.95 -4.08 -12.94
N THR A 98 -14.05 -4.54 -14.17
CA THR A 98 -15.32 -4.90 -14.82
C THR A 98 -15.29 -6.37 -15.21
N ASN A 99 -16.28 -7.13 -14.76
CA ASN A 99 -16.42 -8.53 -15.13
C ASN A 99 -17.12 -8.64 -16.49
N GLN A 100 -16.38 -8.86 -17.57
CA GLN A 100 -16.94 -9.07 -18.90
C GLN A 100 -17.15 -10.57 -19.21
N SER A 101 -16.73 -11.46 -18.30
CA SER A 101 -16.90 -12.89 -18.42
C SER A 101 -18.35 -13.32 -18.15
N GLN A 102 -18.65 -14.58 -18.43
CA GLN A 102 -19.96 -15.18 -18.16
C GLN A 102 -20.10 -15.77 -16.75
N LYS A 103 -19.06 -15.69 -15.91
CA LYS A 103 -19.03 -16.29 -14.58
C LYS A 103 -18.87 -15.21 -13.52
N PRO A 104 -19.49 -15.36 -12.34
CA PRO A 104 -19.21 -14.47 -11.21
C PRO A 104 -17.75 -14.59 -10.77
N VAL A 105 -17.13 -13.46 -10.42
CA VAL A 105 -15.75 -13.41 -9.93
C VAL A 105 -15.64 -12.47 -8.74
N ARG A 106 -14.97 -12.92 -7.67
CA ARG A 106 -14.78 -12.10 -6.48
C ARG A 106 -13.47 -11.34 -6.52
N PHE A 107 -13.53 -10.07 -6.14
CA PHE A 107 -12.37 -9.23 -5.94
C PHE A 107 -12.30 -8.78 -4.49
N THR A 108 -11.13 -8.34 -4.04
CA THR A 108 -10.94 -7.70 -2.74
C THR A 108 -9.98 -6.53 -2.90
N ARG A 109 -10.06 -5.53 -2.03
CA ARG A 109 -9.05 -4.47 -1.90
C ARG A 109 -7.99 -4.76 -0.83
N TYR A 110 -8.18 -5.80 -0.03
CA TYR A 110 -7.25 -6.18 1.03
C TYR A 110 -5.95 -6.73 0.40
N ASP A 111 -4.81 -6.09 0.69
CA ASP A 111 -3.45 -6.50 0.25
C ASP A 111 -3.32 -6.86 -1.23
N THR A 112 -4.04 -6.15 -2.10
CA THR A 112 -4.20 -6.51 -3.51
C THR A 112 -3.94 -5.38 -4.49
N LEU A 113 -4.15 -4.13 -4.10
CA LEU A 113 -4.02 -2.96 -4.97
C LEU A 113 -2.70 -2.24 -4.71
N PHE A 114 -1.83 -2.18 -5.73
CA PHE A 114 -0.49 -1.65 -5.58
C PHE A 114 -0.15 -0.62 -6.66
N PRO A 115 0.09 0.66 -6.31
CA PRO A 115 0.71 1.61 -7.22
C PRO A 115 2.17 1.27 -7.48
N LEU A 116 2.61 1.44 -8.73
CA LEU A 116 4.03 1.55 -9.08
C LEU A 116 4.27 2.87 -9.78
N LEU A 117 5.32 3.54 -9.33
CA LEU A 117 5.70 4.86 -9.79
C LEU A 117 7.07 4.81 -10.45
N LEU A 118 7.16 5.33 -11.67
CA LEU A 118 8.40 5.56 -12.39
C LEU A 118 8.74 7.04 -12.41
N GLU A 119 9.96 7.34 -12.02
CA GLU A 119 10.59 8.65 -12.18
C GLU A 119 10.73 9.06 -13.65
N PRO A 120 10.99 10.35 -13.95
CA PRO A 120 11.26 10.81 -15.31
C PRO A 120 12.41 10.06 -16.01
N ASN A 121 13.40 9.60 -15.26
CA ASN A 121 14.53 8.81 -15.75
C ASN A 121 14.16 7.32 -16.01
N GLY A 122 12.92 6.90 -15.73
CA GLY A 122 12.43 5.53 -15.86
C GLY A 122 12.73 4.61 -14.69
N GLN A 123 13.40 5.08 -13.63
CA GLN A 123 13.66 4.31 -12.43
C GLN A 123 12.39 4.17 -11.58
N ARG A 124 12.27 3.04 -10.89
CA ARG A 124 11.16 2.78 -9.97
C ARG A 124 11.43 3.50 -8.66
N LEU A 125 10.46 4.29 -8.20
CA LEU A 125 10.50 4.80 -6.85
C LEU A 125 10.27 3.67 -5.85
N GLN A 126 11.04 3.72 -4.77
CA GLN A 126 10.87 2.78 -3.68
C GLN A 126 9.55 3.08 -2.96
N LEU A 127 8.71 2.05 -2.83
CA LEU A 127 7.53 2.12 -1.99
C LEU A 127 7.97 2.08 -0.53
N GLY A 128 7.64 3.13 0.21
CA GLY A 128 7.74 3.17 1.67
C GLY A 128 6.40 2.84 2.31
N GLY A 129 6.44 2.51 3.59
CA GLY A 129 5.24 2.23 4.37
C GLY A 129 5.28 0.89 5.06
N GLY A 130 4.12 0.51 5.56
CA GLY A 130 3.93 -0.74 6.28
C GLY A 130 2.69 -0.70 7.15
N ARG A 131 2.55 -1.77 7.93
CA ARG A 131 1.40 -2.00 8.79
C ARG A 131 1.84 -2.64 10.09
N ASN A 132 1.41 -2.05 11.22
CA ASN A 132 1.67 -2.61 12.55
C ASN A 132 0.59 -3.59 13.00
N TRP A 133 -0.66 -3.38 12.55
CA TRP A 133 -1.80 -4.24 12.84
C TRP A 133 -2.78 -4.24 11.66
N SER A 134 -3.37 -5.39 11.35
CA SER A 134 -4.32 -5.54 10.25
C SER A 134 -5.75 -5.60 10.75
N ALA A 135 -6.60 -4.70 10.27
CA ALA A 135 -8.03 -4.90 10.35
C ALA A 135 -8.42 -6.00 9.36
N SER A 136 -9.16 -7.01 9.83
CA SER A 136 -9.67 -8.04 8.93
C SER A 136 -10.68 -7.43 7.95
N PRO A 137 -10.67 -7.83 6.67
CA PRO A 137 -11.65 -7.32 5.72
C PRO A 137 -13.05 -7.81 6.06
N GLY A 138 -14.05 -7.00 5.74
CA GLY A 138 -15.45 -7.41 5.72
C GLY A 138 -15.85 -8.05 4.38
N VAL A 139 -16.98 -8.73 4.35
CA VAL A 139 -17.54 -9.26 3.09
C VAL A 139 -17.85 -8.14 2.08
N SER A 140 -18.14 -6.92 2.54
CA SER A 140 -18.33 -5.73 1.70
C SER A 140 -17.05 -5.27 1.00
N ASP A 141 -15.88 -5.54 1.59
CA ASP A 141 -14.58 -5.26 0.98
C ASP A 141 -14.20 -6.29 -0.10
N CYS A 142 -15.03 -7.33 -0.25
CA CYS A 142 -14.79 -8.48 -1.10
C CYS A 142 -15.94 -8.72 -2.09
N PRO A 143 -16.29 -7.76 -2.97
CA PRO A 143 -17.47 -7.85 -3.83
C PRO A 143 -17.38 -9.02 -4.81
N LEU A 144 -18.50 -9.73 -4.99
CA LEU A 144 -18.70 -10.72 -6.05
C LEU A 144 -19.35 -10.03 -7.25
N LEU A 145 -18.60 -9.87 -8.33
CA LEU A 145 -19.11 -9.25 -9.54
C LEU A 145 -19.82 -10.29 -10.39
N GLN A 146 -21.10 -10.07 -10.68
CA GLN A 146 -21.84 -10.76 -11.73
C GLN A 146 -21.32 -10.33 -13.12
N PRO A 147 -21.65 -11.07 -14.19
CA PRO A 147 -21.38 -10.61 -15.55
C PRO A 147 -21.89 -9.18 -15.78
N GLN A 148 -21.05 -8.37 -16.41
CA GLN A 148 -21.23 -6.94 -16.70
C GLN A 148 -21.19 -5.98 -15.49
N GLU A 149 -21.01 -6.48 -14.27
CA GLU A 149 -20.84 -5.62 -13.10
C GLU A 149 -19.41 -5.07 -13.00
N SER A 150 -19.30 -3.95 -12.30
CA SER A 150 -18.02 -3.31 -12.03
C SER A 150 -17.89 -2.90 -10.56
N VAL A 151 -16.66 -2.96 -10.03
CA VAL A 151 -16.28 -2.29 -8.79
C VAL A 151 -15.18 -1.28 -9.09
N THR A 152 -15.11 -0.22 -8.29
CA THR A 152 -13.95 0.67 -8.26
C THR A 152 -13.32 0.66 -6.87
N PHE A 153 -12.03 0.38 -6.81
CA PHE A 153 -11.24 0.52 -5.60
C PHE A 153 -10.40 1.79 -5.70
N PHE A 154 -10.70 2.77 -4.85
CA PHE A 154 -9.90 3.99 -4.73
C PHE A 154 -8.87 3.84 -3.61
N LEU A 155 -7.70 4.43 -3.86
CA LEU A 155 -6.72 4.78 -2.85
C LEU A 155 -6.97 6.23 -2.48
N ASP A 156 -7.26 6.47 -1.21
CA ASP A 156 -7.41 7.81 -0.66
C ASP A 156 -6.03 8.43 -0.48
N ALA A 157 -5.44 8.85 -1.60
CA ALA A 157 -4.09 9.38 -1.63
C ALA A 157 -4.06 10.89 -1.41
N ARG A 158 -2.95 11.38 -0.88
CA ARG A 158 -2.68 12.79 -0.65
C ARG A 158 -1.24 13.13 -0.95
N LEU A 159 -1.02 14.30 -1.53
CA LEU A 159 0.30 14.86 -1.78
C LEU A 159 0.53 16.02 -0.79
N PHE A 160 1.60 15.95 -0.01
CA PHE A 160 1.94 16.93 1.02
C PHE A 160 3.43 16.94 1.35
N TRP A 161 3.89 17.92 2.11
CA TRP A 161 5.27 17.98 2.59
C TRP A 161 5.40 17.36 3.97
N GLN A 162 6.39 16.49 4.14
CA GLN A 162 6.78 15.91 5.42
C GLN A 162 8.30 15.91 5.53
N ASP A 163 8.84 16.49 6.59
CA ASP A 163 10.30 16.56 6.83
C ASP A 163 11.09 17.12 5.63
N ASN A 164 10.51 18.12 4.93
CA ASN A 164 11.02 18.72 3.67
C ASN A 164 11.09 17.78 2.47
N LEU A 165 10.44 16.61 2.53
CA LEU A 165 10.23 15.72 1.40
C LEU A 165 8.79 15.86 0.90
N LEU A 166 8.62 15.93 -0.41
CA LEU A 166 7.30 15.87 -1.01
C LEU A 166 6.86 14.40 -1.06
N ARG A 167 5.77 14.10 -0.37
CA ARG A 167 5.26 12.76 -0.14
C ARG A 167 3.91 12.57 -0.81
N LEU A 168 3.76 11.47 -1.55
CA LEU A 168 2.46 10.93 -1.96
C LEU A 168 2.14 9.74 -1.06
N GLU A 169 1.15 9.87 -0.19
CA GLU A 169 0.77 8.86 0.81
C GLU A 169 -0.68 8.41 0.60
N TRP A 170 -0.99 7.17 0.92
CA TRP A 170 -2.35 6.67 1.03
C TRP A 170 -2.47 5.64 2.17
N ALA A 171 -3.68 5.54 2.73
CA ALA A 171 -4.04 4.44 3.61
C ALA A 171 -4.70 3.32 2.79
N ASP A 172 -4.40 2.07 3.13
CA ASP A 172 -5.07 0.91 2.52
C ASP A 172 -6.42 0.57 3.17
N GLY A 173 -6.84 1.33 4.19
CA GLY A 173 -8.09 1.13 4.95
C GLY A 173 -8.11 -0.11 5.86
N PHE A 174 -7.01 -0.85 5.93
CA PHE A 174 -6.85 -2.05 6.76
C PHE A 174 -5.74 -1.90 7.80
N GLY A 175 -5.30 -0.67 8.06
CA GLY A 175 -4.30 -0.31 9.07
C GLY A 175 -2.91 -0.06 8.51
N GLY A 176 -2.70 -0.23 7.20
CA GLY A 176 -1.44 0.10 6.56
C GLY A 176 -1.43 1.49 5.95
N ILE A 177 -0.26 2.11 5.96
CA ILE A 177 0.03 3.40 5.35
C ILE A 177 1.20 3.20 4.41
N TRP A 178 1.04 3.70 3.19
CA TRP A 178 1.97 3.53 2.08
C TRP A 178 2.31 4.87 1.49
N PHE A 179 3.54 5.04 1.00
CA PHE A 179 3.95 6.30 0.41
C PHE A 179 5.11 6.19 -0.57
N PHE A 180 5.21 7.18 -1.45
CA PHE A 180 6.42 7.54 -2.17
C PHE A 180 6.95 8.86 -1.64
N ASP A 181 8.25 8.90 -1.33
CA ASP A 181 8.94 10.07 -0.82
C ASP A 181 9.82 10.75 -1.87
N ASP A 182 10.27 11.95 -1.52
CA ASP A 182 11.23 12.76 -2.27
C ASP A 182 10.81 13.09 -3.72
N LEU A 183 9.50 13.20 -3.95
CA LEU A 183 8.95 13.56 -5.25
C LEU A 183 9.43 14.96 -5.68
N LYS A 184 9.79 15.11 -6.95
CA LYS A 184 10.27 16.37 -7.54
C LYS A 184 9.31 16.83 -8.64
N PRO A 185 9.35 18.11 -9.06
CA PRO A 185 8.68 18.52 -10.28
C PRO A 185 9.16 17.68 -11.47
N GLY A 186 8.23 17.17 -12.29
CA GLY A 186 8.57 16.29 -13.40
C GLY A 186 7.40 15.50 -13.95
N THR A 187 7.65 14.80 -15.06
CA THR A 187 6.71 13.83 -15.63
C THR A 187 7.07 12.44 -15.16
N TYR A 188 6.14 11.83 -14.45
CA TYR A 188 6.26 10.48 -13.94
C TYR A 188 5.29 9.58 -14.70
N ARG A 189 5.50 8.26 -14.57
CA ARG A 189 4.56 7.26 -15.09
C ARG A 189 4.07 6.39 -13.95
N ILE A 190 2.77 6.13 -13.90
CA ILE A 190 2.13 5.33 -12.86
C ILE A 190 1.37 4.17 -13.48
N ALA A 191 1.46 3.00 -12.85
CA ALA A 191 0.61 1.85 -13.13
C ALA A 191 -0.04 1.38 -11.82
N LEU A 192 -1.21 0.78 -11.93
CA LEU A 192 -1.90 0.13 -10.81
C LEU A 192 -1.87 -1.39 -11.01
N GLY A 193 -1.40 -2.08 -10.00
CA GLY A 193 -1.34 -3.54 -9.94
C GLY A 193 -2.49 -4.11 -9.15
N TYR A 194 -3.03 -5.24 -9.60
CA TYR A 194 -3.91 -6.09 -8.81
C TYR A 194 -3.25 -7.45 -8.63
N SER A 195 -2.97 -7.86 -7.40
CA SER A 195 -2.36 -9.16 -7.12
C SER A 195 -2.87 -9.75 -5.81
N ASN A 196 -3.59 -10.88 -5.90
CA ASN A 196 -4.12 -11.61 -4.75
C ASN A 196 -3.37 -12.92 -4.51
N SER A 197 -2.05 -12.90 -4.67
CA SER A 197 -1.26 -14.12 -4.88
C SER A 197 -0.82 -14.83 -3.60
N SER A 198 -1.19 -14.30 -2.44
CA SER A 198 -0.59 -14.64 -1.15
C SER A 198 -1.42 -15.66 -0.34
N THR A 199 -2.74 -15.73 -0.54
CA THR A 199 -3.59 -16.74 0.11
C THR A 199 -4.67 -17.28 -0.84
N PRO A 200 -4.87 -18.60 -0.95
CA PRO A 200 -5.94 -19.18 -1.78
C PRO A 200 -7.34 -18.94 -1.22
N VAL A 201 -7.42 -18.42 0.00
CA VAL A 201 -8.62 -18.21 0.79
C VAL A 201 -8.50 -16.85 1.48
N LEU A 202 -9.61 -16.14 1.56
CA LEU A 202 -9.75 -14.97 2.41
C LEU A 202 -10.83 -15.22 3.47
N TRP A 203 -10.52 -14.92 4.73
CA TRP A 203 -11.51 -14.89 5.80
C TRP A 203 -12.00 -13.47 5.95
N ALA A 204 -13.29 -13.25 5.67
CA ALA A 204 -13.91 -11.94 5.75
C ALA A 204 -15.02 -11.93 6.80
N TYR A 205 -15.06 -10.89 7.63
CA TYR A 205 -16.12 -10.75 8.62
C TYR A 205 -17.46 -10.47 7.93
N ASP A 206 -18.48 -11.23 8.30
CA ASP A 206 -19.83 -11.11 7.77
C ASP A 206 -20.76 -10.63 8.90
N PRO A 207 -21.24 -9.37 8.84
CA PRO A 207 -22.08 -8.81 9.90
C PRO A 207 -23.46 -9.46 9.98
N GLU A 208 -23.94 -10.10 8.91
CA GLU A 208 -25.26 -10.76 8.89
C GLU A 208 -25.25 -12.03 9.75
N ILE A 209 -24.18 -12.83 9.64
CA ILE A 209 -24.00 -14.06 10.42
C ILE A 209 -23.11 -13.87 11.65
N LYS A 210 -22.61 -12.65 11.89
CA LYS A 210 -21.74 -12.25 13.01
C LYS A 210 -20.50 -13.13 13.19
N THR A 211 -19.94 -13.63 12.08
CA THR A 211 -18.75 -14.48 12.09
C THR A 211 -17.97 -14.34 10.79
N PHE A 212 -16.81 -15.00 10.69
CA PHE A 212 -16.00 -14.99 9.49
C PHE A 212 -16.52 -15.98 8.44
N ARG A 213 -16.70 -15.49 7.22
CA ARG A 213 -16.97 -16.31 6.03
C ARG A 213 -15.66 -16.64 5.34
N LYS A 214 -15.52 -17.89 4.92
CA LYS A 214 -14.44 -18.35 4.05
C LYS A 214 -14.77 -18.01 2.59
N LEU A 215 -13.95 -17.21 1.94
CA LEU A 215 -14.08 -16.82 0.53
C LEU A 215 -13.03 -17.56 -0.31
N THR A 216 -13.45 -18.20 -1.40
CA THR A 216 -12.59 -19.05 -2.25
C THR A 216 -12.69 -18.74 -3.75
N ASP A 217 -13.66 -17.92 -4.13
CA ASP A 217 -14.02 -17.50 -5.49
C ASP A 217 -13.26 -16.24 -5.95
N LEU A 218 -12.07 -16.03 -5.37
CA LEU A 218 -11.25 -14.84 -5.60
C LEU A 218 -10.55 -14.89 -6.96
N TRP A 219 -10.42 -13.74 -7.61
CA TRP A 219 -9.49 -13.55 -8.71
C TRP A 219 -8.04 -13.74 -8.24
N ARG A 220 -7.22 -14.44 -9.04
CA ARG A 220 -5.86 -14.87 -8.64
C ARG A 220 -4.76 -14.51 -9.62
N VAL A 221 -5.10 -14.15 -10.87
CA VAL A 221 -4.10 -13.81 -11.87
C VAL A 221 -3.59 -12.40 -11.58
N PRO A 222 -2.28 -12.18 -11.35
CA PRO A 222 -1.79 -10.83 -11.15
C PRO A 222 -1.97 -10.02 -12.44
N VAL A 223 -2.34 -8.75 -12.31
CA VAL A 223 -2.59 -7.85 -13.44
C VAL A 223 -1.90 -6.51 -13.19
N ALA A 224 -1.39 -5.90 -14.26
CA ALA A 224 -0.85 -4.55 -14.26
C ALA A 224 -1.60 -3.72 -15.28
N THR A 225 -2.15 -2.57 -14.89
CA THR A 225 -2.63 -1.60 -15.88
C THR A 225 -1.45 -1.03 -16.67
N PRO A 226 -1.67 -0.52 -17.89
CA PRO A 226 -0.64 0.22 -18.60
C PRO A 226 -0.13 1.43 -17.81
N LEU A 227 1.09 1.85 -18.14
CA LEU A 227 1.70 3.06 -17.59
C LEU A 227 1.01 4.30 -18.16
N VAL A 228 0.46 5.12 -17.28
CA VAL A 228 -0.11 6.43 -17.62
C VAL A 228 0.77 7.55 -17.09
N GLU A 229 0.89 8.63 -17.86
CA GLU A 229 1.66 9.80 -17.44
C GLU A 229 0.90 10.61 -16.40
N PHE A 230 1.62 11.07 -15.39
CA PHE A 230 1.17 12.12 -14.48
C PHE A 230 2.32 13.10 -14.21
N ARG A 231 1.98 14.37 -14.06
CA ARG A 231 2.95 15.47 -13.98
C ARG A 231 2.81 16.19 -12.65
N LEU A 232 3.94 16.38 -11.97
CA LEU A 232 4.06 17.27 -10.83
C LEU A 232 4.61 18.61 -11.29
N VAL A 233 3.88 19.69 -11.04
CA VAL A 233 4.30 21.05 -11.42
C VAL A 233 4.48 21.91 -10.19
N GLN A 234 5.54 22.72 -10.17
CA GLN A 234 5.72 23.73 -9.16
C GLN A 234 4.73 24.87 -9.39
N ARG A 235 4.24 25.45 -8.30
CA ARG A 235 3.39 26.63 -8.34
C ARG A 235 4.20 27.88 -8.67
#